data_AF-A0A352BF71-F1
#
_entry.id   AF-A0A352BF71-F1
#
_cell.length_a   1.000
_cell.length_b   1.000
_cell.length_c   1.000
_cell.angle_alpha   90.00
_cell.angle_beta   90.00
_cell.angle_gamma   90.00
#
_symmetry.space_group_name_H-M   'P 1'
#
loop_
_entity.id
_entity.type
_entity.pdbx_description
1 polymer ?
#
loop_
_entity_poly.entity_id
_entity_poly.type
_entity_poly.pdbx_seq_one_letter_code
_entity_poly.pdbx_strand_id
1 'polypeptide(L)'
;MNTTILLKTDKELKNKASRVAKELGVPLTTVMNAYLRQFVRDRRISLSIEPQLSDKKLKELLAISAEMDADIKNQKVFTNADDLLKHLKLSV
;
A
#
# COMPACT_ATOMS: atom_id res chain seq x y z
N MET A 1 -11.46 -28.17 1.10
CA MET A 1 -10.33 -29.10 1.27
C MET A 1 -9.10 -28.27 1.62
N ASN A 2 -8.36 -28.63 2.67
CA ASN A 2 -7.14 -27.92 3.06
C ASN A 2 -5.92 -28.66 2.51
N THR A 3 -4.90 -27.91 2.10
CA THR A 3 -3.66 -28.45 1.52
C THR A 3 -2.45 -27.92 2.28
N THR A 4 -1.40 -28.73 2.36
CA THR A 4 -0.16 -28.38 3.08
C THR A 4 0.84 -27.73 2.13
N ILE A 5 1.46 -26.64 2.57
CA ILE A 5 2.59 -25.99 1.88
C ILE A 5 3.84 -26.17 2.75
N LEU A 6 4.91 -26.74 2.17
CA LEU A 6 6.21 -26.83 2.82
C LEU A 6 7.09 -25.64 2.38
N LEU A 7 7.42 -24.77 3.31
CA LEU A 7 8.29 -23.61 3.09
C LEU A 7 9.63 -23.80 3.82
N LYS A 8 10.73 -23.85 3.07
CA LYS A 8 12.09 -23.76 3.64
C LYS A 8 12.44 -22.29 3.84
N THR A 9 12.87 -21.94 5.04
CA THR A 9 13.27 -20.58 5.42
C THR A 9 14.30 -20.63 6.53
N ASP A 10 15.01 -19.53 6.74
CA ASP A 10 15.89 -19.37 7.89
C ASP A 10 15.12 -19.47 9.23
N LYS A 11 15.77 -20.08 10.23
CA LYS A 11 15.18 -20.35 11.56
C LYS A 11 14.95 -19.05 12.34
N GLU A 12 15.88 -18.11 12.29
CA GLU A 12 15.72 -16.84 12.99
C GLU A 12 14.58 -16.02 12.37
N LEU A 13 14.53 -15.97 11.04
CA LEU A 13 13.46 -15.27 10.33
C LEU A 13 12.08 -15.82 10.70
N LYS A 14 11.92 -17.15 10.72
CA LYS A 14 10.68 -17.81 11.15
C LYS A 14 10.31 -17.41 12.59
N ASN A 15 11.28 -17.40 13.49
CA ASN A 15 11.03 -17.07 14.90
C ASN A 15 10.62 -15.61 15.08
N LYS A 16 11.28 -14.68 14.38
CA LYS A 16 10.94 -13.26 14.37
C LYS A 16 9.53 -13.04 13.83
N ALA A 17 9.20 -13.61 12.67
CA ALA A 17 7.87 -13.52 12.08
C ALA A 17 6.78 -14.08 13.01
N SER A 18 7.05 -15.19 13.70
CA SER A 18 6.12 -15.78 14.67
C SER A 18 5.89 -14.90 15.90
N ARG A 19 6.93 -14.21 16.39
CA ARG A 19 6.77 -13.24 17.49
C ARG A 19 5.90 -12.06 17.08
N VAL A 20 6.18 -11.45 15.92
CA VAL A 20 5.39 -10.34 15.39
C VAL A 20 3.93 -10.74 15.21
N ALA A 21 3.66 -11.93 14.64
CA ALA A 21 2.29 -12.42 14.50
C ALA A 21 1.58 -12.58 15.85
N LYS A 22 2.27 -13.09 16.87
CA LYS A 22 1.73 -13.23 18.23
C LYS A 22 1.46 -11.88 18.90
N GLU A 23 2.33 -10.90 18.72
CA GLU A 23 2.13 -9.52 19.19
C GLU A 23 0.87 -8.90 18.57
N LEU A 24 0.57 -9.24 17.32
CA LEU A 24 -0.65 -8.86 16.61
C LEU A 24 -1.87 -9.75 16.98
N GLY A 25 -1.72 -10.71 17.90
CA GLY A 25 -2.80 -11.58 18.35
C GLY A 25 -3.24 -12.66 17.34
N VAL A 26 -2.42 -12.94 16.32
CA VAL A 26 -2.78 -13.88 15.24
C VAL A 26 -1.72 -14.98 15.04
N PRO A 27 -2.12 -16.21 14.65
CA PRO A 27 -1.17 -17.24 14.25
C PRO A 27 -0.39 -16.85 12.99
N LEU A 28 0.89 -17.21 12.91
CA LEU A 28 1.72 -16.99 11.72
C LEU A 28 1.09 -17.58 10.45
N THR A 29 0.44 -18.74 10.55
CA THR A 29 -0.28 -19.37 9.43
C THR A 29 -1.43 -18.50 8.90
N THR A 30 -2.12 -17.76 9.77
CA THR A 30 -3.18 -16.83 9.37
C THR A 30 -2.60 -15.68 8.55
N VAL A 31 -1.48 -15.13 9.00
CA VAL A 31 -0.75 -14.07 8.29
C VAL A 31 -0.30 -14.56 6.90
N MET A 32 0.31 -15.74 6.83
CA MET A 32 0.75 -16.34 5.55
C MET A 32 -0.43 -16.56 4.58
N ASN A 33 -1.54 -17.10 5.08
CA ASN A 33 -2.74 -17.28 4.25
C ASN A 33 -3.35 -15.96 3.78
N ALA A 34 -3.30 -14.90 4.60
CA ALA A 34 -3.75 -13.57 4.20
C ALA A 34 -2.90 -13.01 3.06
N TYR A 35 -1.58 -13.12 3.15
CA TYR A 35 -0.66 -12.74 2.07
C TYR A 35 -0.87 -13.54 0.80
N LEU A 36 -1.09 -14.86 0.89
CA LEU A 36 -1.40 -15.69 -0.30
C LEU A 36 -2.70 -15.23 -0.98
N ARG A 37 -3.76 -14.93 -0.21
CA ARG A 37 -5.01 -14.39 -0.78
C ARG A 37 -4.78 -13.03 -1.43
N GLN A 38 -3.99 -12.17 -0.80
CA GLN A 38 -3.65 -10.86 -1.36
C GLN A 38 -2.86 -10.99 -2.66
N PHE A 39 -1.87 -11.87 -2.70
CA PHE A 39 -1.11 -12.15 -3.90
C PHE A 39 -2.01 -12.60 -5.07
N VAL A 40 -2.98 -13.48 -4.80
CA VAL A 40 -3.98 -13.90 -5.82
C VAL A 40 -4.86 -12.74 -6.28
N ARG A 41 -5.30 -11.87 -5.35
CA ARG A 41 -6.14 -10.69 -5.69
C ARG A 41 -5.37 -9.68 -6.54
N ASP A 42 -4.17 -9.35 -6.11
CA ASP A 42 -3.39 -8.27 -6.72
C ASP A 42 -2.76 -8.70 -8.05
N ARG A 43 -2.59 -10.03 -8.26
CA ARG A 43 -1.95 -10.64 -9.45
C ARG A 43 -0.59 -10.04 -9.80
N ARG A 44 0.07 -9.44 -8.81
CA ARG A 44 1.38 -8.80 -8.93
C ARG A 44 2.15 -9.01 -7.64
N ILE A 45 3.47 -9.11 -7.77
CA ILE A 45 4.38 -9.07 -6.63
C ILE A 45 4.98 -7.68 -6.58
N SER A 46 4.82 -6.97 -5.47
CA SER A 46 5.49 -5.69 -5.27
C SER A 46 6.90 -5.95 -4.75
N LEU A 47 7.87 -5.95 -5.66
CA LEU A 47 9.29 -5.98 -5.33
C LEU A 47 9.82 -4.55 -5.45
N SER A 48 10.05 -3.91 -4.32
CA SER A 48 10.55 -2.54 -4.28
C SER A 48 11.94 -2.52 -3.65
N ILE A 49 12.91 -2.02 -4.41
CA ILE A 49 14.20 -1.56 -3.90
C ILE A 49 14.09 -0.05 -3.56
N GLU A 50 12.93 0.57 -3.85
CA GLU A 50 12.77 2.00 -3.91
C GLU A 50 12.76 2.65 -2.51
N PRO A 51 13.43 3.81 -2.37
CA PRO A 51 13.42 4.57 -1.14
C PRO A 51 11.98 5.00 -0.85
N GLN A 52 11.55 4.77 0.39
CA GLN A 52 10.27 5.31 0.86
C GLN A 52 10.25 6.83 0.68
N LEU A 53 9.05 7.38 0.45
CA LEU A 53 8.85 8.83 0.40
C LEU A 53 9.56 9.45 1.61
N SER A 54 10.50 10.37 1.36
CA SER A 54 11.14 11.08 2.46
C SER A 54 10.08 11.81 3.28
N ASP A 55 10.28 11.88 4.60
CA ASP A 55 9.36 12.59 5.50
C ASP A 55 9.04 14.01 5.02
N LYS A 56 9.98 14.64 4.31
CA LYS A 56 9.80 15.95 3.68
C LYS A 56 8.74 15.92 2.59
N LYS A 57 8.79 14.98 1.64
CA LYS A 57 7.79 14.84 0.58
C LYS A 57 6.42 14.45 1.15
N LEU A 58 6.40 13.59 2.17
CA LEU A 58 5.14 13.23 2.84
C LEU A 58 4.50 14.45 3.51
N LYS A 59 5.29 15.28 4.21
CA LYS A 59 4.80 16.54 4.81
C LYS A 59 4.32 17.54 3.76
N GLU A 60 5.03 17.67 2.64
CA GLU A 60 4.59 18.51 1.53
C GLU A 60 3.24 18.04 0.96
N LEU A 61 3.06 16.73 0.75
CA LEU A 61 1.78 16.19 0.27
C LEU A 61 0.64 16.39 1.27
N LEU A 62 0.90 16.20 2.57
CA LEU A 62 -0.09 16.43 3.62
C LEU A 62 -0.47 17.91 3.73
N ALA A 63 0.49 18.83 3.57
CA ALA A 63 0.23 20.27 3.56
C ALA A 63 -0.64 20.66 2.36
N ILE A 64 -0.32 20.17 1.16
CA ILE A 64 -1.14 20.39 -0.05
C ILE A 64 -2.57 19.87 0.16
N SER A 65 -2.72 18.67 0.72
CA SER A 65 -4.05 18.10 1.03
C SER A 65 -4.82 18.97 2.03
N ALA A 66 -4.16 19.45 3.08
CA ALA A 66 -4.80 20.28 4.10
C ALA A 66 -5.22 21.66 3.56
N GLU A 67 -4.40 22.27 2.71
CA GLU A 67 -4.74 23.51 2.01
C GLU A 67 -5.94 23.32 1.07
N MET A 68 -5.97 22.19 0.35
CA MET A 68 -7.11 21.81 -0.46
C MET A 68 -8.37 21.66 0.42
N ASP A 69 -8.33 20.86 1.49
CA ASP A 69 -9.47 20.61 2.36
C ASP A 69 -10.03 21.89 3.03
N ALA A 70 -9.16 22.87 3.33
CA ALA A 70 -9.56 24.15 3.91
C ALA A 70 -10.31 25.06 2.93
N ASP A 71 -9.98 25.00 1.64
CA ASP A 71 -10.57 25.86 0.60
C ASP A 71 -11.34 25.08 -0.48
N ILE A 72 -12.08 24.04 -0.05
CA ILE A 72 -12.89 23.17 -0.91
C ILE A 72 -13.83 23.95 -1.87
N LYS A 73 -14.32 25.12 -1.46
CA LYS A 73 -15.30 25.90 -2.24
C LYS A 73 -14.68 26.66 -3.41
N ASN A 74 -13.39 27.01 -3.36
CA ASN A 74 -12.69 27.72 -4.45
C ASN A 74 -11.80 26.80 -5.29
N GLN A 75 -11.81 25.49 -5.01
CA GLN A 75 -11.08 24.54 -5.83
C GLN A 75 -11.66 24.49 -7.24
N LYS A 76 -10.76 24.29 -8.20
CA LYS A 76 -11.12 24.17 -9.60
C LYS A 76 -11.83 22.84 -9.83
N VAL A 77 -13.15 22.91 -10.02
CA VAL A 77 -13.98 21.73 -10.33
C VAL A 77 -13.97 21.49 -11.83
N PHE A 78 -13.80 20.24 -12.23
CA PHE A 78 -13.91 19.80 -13.61
C PHE A 78 -15.20 19.01 -13.78
N THR A 79 -15.99 19.37 -14.77
CA THR A 79 -17.28 18.71 -15.08
C THR A 79 -17.14 17.58 -16.08
N ASN A 80 -15.99 17.44 -16.74
CA ASN A 80 -15.68 16.37 -17.68
C ASN A 80 -14.21 15.90 -17.51
N ALA A 81 -13.94 14.68 -17.98
CA ALA A 81 -12.61 14.07 -17.87
C ALA A 81 -11.58 14.77 -18.78
N ASP A 82 -12.01 15.27 -19.94
CA ASP A 82 -11.12 15.89 -20.94
C ASP A 82 -10.51 17.21 -20.44
N ASP A 83 -11.30 18.06 -19.78
CA ASP A 83 -10.85 19.31 -19.18
C ASP A 83 -9.91 19.06 -18.00
N LEU A 84 -10.18 18.00 -17.22
CA LEU A 84 -9.29 17.55 -16.16
C LEU A 84 -7.94 17.09 -16.73
N LEU A 85 -7.94 16.21 -17.73
CA LEU A 85 -6.72 15.67 -18.34
C LEU A 85 -5.88 16.79 -18.98
N LYS A 86 -6.54 17.74 -19.66
CA LYS A 86 -5.91 18.94 -20.22
C LYS A 86 -5.30 19.84 -19.13
N HIS A 87 -5.99 20.01 -18.00
CA HIS A 87 -5.47 20.79 -16.88
C HIS A 87 -4.26 20.11 -16.21
N LEU A 88 -4.30 18.79 -16.07
CA LEU A 88 -3.21 17.97 -15.53
C LEU A 88 -2.03 17.84 -16.50
N LYS A 89 -2.14 18.36 -17.73
CA LYS A 89 -1.15 18.21 -18.81
C LYS A 89 -0.80 16.74 -19.08
N LEU A 90 -1.75 15.85 -18.81
CA LEU A 90 -1.67 14.45 -19.15
C LEU A 90 -2.16 14.35 -20.59
N SER A 91 -1.22 14.39 -21.54
CA SER A 91 -1.50 14.15 -22.95
C SER A 91 -2.02 12.73 -23.14
N VAL A 92 -3.24 12.60 -23.66
CA VAL A 92 -3.72 11.41 -24.37
C VAL A 92 -3.40 11.57 -25.84
#